data_AF-A0A1V9U8X9-F1
#
_entry.id   AF-A0A1V9U8X9-F1
#
_cell.length_a   1.000
_cell.length_b   1.000
_cell.length_c   1.000
_cell.angle_alpha   90.00
_cell.angle_beta   90.00
_cell.angle_gamma   90.00
#
_symmetry.space_group_name_H-M   'P 1'
#
loop_
_entity.id
_entity.type
_entity.pdbx_description
1 polymer ?
#
loop_
_entity_poly.entity_id
_entity_poly.type
_entity_poly.pdbx_seq_one_letter_code
_entity_poly.pdbx_strand_id
1 'polypeptide(L)'
;MRNSKQIVLPGDAAVQVLMDIEYMLISLKNIARHFYDNVEHSEDIDPIAYALETTRFIDENAIVYKLAKMRTLISEPFEKELDAEELEEIEEAMESIKFWQNPGD
;
A
#
# COMPACT_ATOMS: atom_id res chain seq x y z
N MET A 1 -2.52 15.83 21.20
CA MET A 1 -2.41 14.41 21.57
C MET A 1 -2.45 14.29 23.08
N ARG A 2 -3.65 14.19 23.67
CA ARG A 2 -3.78 13.81 25.09
C ARG A 2 -3.41 12.33 25.19
N ASN A 3 -2.57 11.94 26.15
CA ASN A 3 -2.14 10.56 26.46
C ASN A 3 -2.34 9.56 25.31
N SER A 4 -1.42 9.53 24.33
CA SER A 4 -1.50 8.57 23.24
C SER A 4 -1.50 7.15 23.81
N LYS A 5 -2.62 6.43 23.73
CA LYS A 5 -2.64 5.00 24.00
C LYS A 5 -1.58 4.34 23.13
N GLN A 6 -0.78 3.47 23.73
CA GLN A 6 0.15 2.66 22.98
C GLN A 6 -0.65 1.54 22.32
N ILE A 7 -0.76 1.59 21.00
CA ILE A 7 -1.38 0.53 20.22
C ILE A 7 -0.29 -0.47 19.84
N VAL A 8 -0.50 -1.74 20.17
CA VAL A 8 0.54 -2.77 20.03
C VAL A 8 0.20 -3.70 18.88
N LEU A 9 1.04 -3.70 17.84
CA LEU A 9 0.99 -4.68 16.78
C LEU A 9 1.81 -5.93 17.18
N PRO A 10 1.24 -7.15 17.15
CA PRO A 10 1.98 -8.38 17.38
C PRO A 10 3.19 -8.50 16.44
N GLY A 11 4.31 -9.02 16.95
CA GLY A 11 5.57 -9.05 16.20
C GLY A 11 5.48 -9.90 14.91
N ASP A 12 4.72 -10.99 14.93
CA ASP A 12 4.44 -11.81 13.75
C ASP A 12 3.59 -11.07 12.71
N ALA A 13 2.56 -10.33 13.14
CA ALA A 13 1.79 -9.46 12.27
C ALA A 13 2.67 -8.36 11.65
N ALA A 14 3.54 -7.73 12.44
CA ALA A 14 4.47 -6.71 11.97
C ALA A 14 5.47 -7.26 10.94
N VAL A 15 6.05 -8.44 11.19
CA VAL A 15 6.95 -9.11 10.25
C VAL A 15 6.23 -9.45 8.96
N GLN A 16 5.00 -9.98 9.03
CA GLN A 16 4.22 -10.31 7.84
C GLN A 16 3.91 -9.07 6.99
N VAL A 17 3.51 -7.96 7.63
CA VAL A 17 3.29 -6.68 6.95
C VAL A 17 4.57 -6.21 6.26
N LEU A 18 5.71 -6.26 6.95
CA LEU A 18 6.99 -5.83 6.39
C LEU A 18 7.41 -6.70 5.19
N MET A 19 7.20 -8.02 5.26
CA MET A 19 7.48 -8.92 4.15
C MET A 19 6.64 -8.59 2.91
N ASP A 20 5.34 -8.32 3.08
CA ASP A 20 4.47 -7.95 1.95
C ASP A 20 4.85 -6.56 1.39
N ILE A 21 5.24 -5.60 2.24
CA ILE A 21 5.78 -4.30 1.81
C ILE A 21 7.05 -4.45 0.97
N GLU A 22 8.04 -5.18 1.46
CA GLU A 22 9.32 -5.40 0.76
C GLU A 22 9.09 -6.12 -0.57
N TYR A 23 8.22 -7.13 -0.60
CA TYR A 23 7.85 -7.82 -1.82
C TYR A 23 7.33 -6.86 -2.89
N MET A 24 6.39 -5.98 -2.54
CA MET A 24 5.83 -5.00 -3.47
C MET A 24 6.87 -3.96 -3.89
N LEU A 25 7.59 -3.36 -2.94
CA LEU A 25 8.54 -2.28 -3.22
C LEU A 25 9.70 -2.76 -4.09
N ILE A 26 10.32 -3.89 -3.75
CA ILE A 26 11.44 -4.43 -4.52
C ILE A 26 10.99 -4.85 -5.91
N SER A 27 9.84 -5.51 -6.04
CA SER A 27 9.33 -5.97 -7.33
C SER A 27 8.98 -4.80 -8.26
N LEU A 28 8.22 -3.81 -7.77
CA LEU A 28 7.87 -2.62 -8.55
C LEU A 28 9.12 -1.82 -8.95
N LYS A 29 10.09 -1.69 -8.04
CA LYS A 29 11.38 -1.06 -8.36
C LYS A 29 12.13 -1.81 -9.45
N ASN A 30 12.14 -3.14 -9.42
CA ASN A 30 12.81 -3.95 -10.44
C ASN A 30 12.10 -3.87 -11.79
N ILE A 31 10.76 -3.81 -11.81
CA ILE A 31 9.98 -3.54 -13.03
C ILE A 31 10.36 -2.17 -13.60
N ALA A 32 10.33 -1.11 -12.78
CA ALA A 32 10.73 0.22 -13.22
C ALA A 32 12.18 0.22 -13.77
N ARG A 33 13.13 -0.38 -13.06
CA ARG A 33 14.52 -0.51 -13.53
C ARG A 33 14.62 -1.23 -14.87
N HIS A 34 13.85 -2.29 -15.08
CA HIS A 34 13.87 -3.02 -16.35
C HIS A 34 13.51 -2.13 -17.55
N PHE A 35 12.56 -1.21 -17.38
CA PHE A 35 12.09 -0.33 -18.46
C PHE A 35 12.80 1.02 -18.54
N TYR A 36 13.39 1.49 -17.44
CA TYR A 36 13.96 2.84 -17.35
C TYR A 36 15.49 2.85 -17.16
N ASP A 37 16.11 1.77 -16.69
CA ASP A 37 17.57 1.72 -16.57
C ASP A 37 18.20 1.48 -17.96
N ASN A 38 19.33 2.16 -18.21
CA ASN A 38 20.11 2.08 -19.47
C ASN A 38 19.39 2.64 -20.71
N VAL A 39 18.38 3.48 -20.51
CA VAL A 39 17.76 4.24 -21.59
C VAL A 39 18.56 5.54 -21.79
N GLU A 40 19.14 5.73 -22.98
CA GLU A 40 19.91 6.95 -23.29
C GLU A 40 19.00 8.15 -23.56
N HIS A 41 17.83 7.93 -24.17
CA HIS A 41 16.90 8.98 -24.58
C HIS A 41 15.50 8.62 -24.12
N SER A 42 14.73 9.58 -23.59
CA SER A 42 13.37 9.32 -23.07
C SER A 42 12.39 8.75 -24.10
N GLU A 43 12.69 8.90 -25.39
CA GLU A 43 11.91 8.36 -26.51
C GLU A 43 12.05 6.83 -26.65
N ASP A 44 13.09 6.23 -26.08
CA ASP A 44 13.32 4.78 -26.10
C ASP A 44 12.54 4.05 -24.98
N ILE A 45 11.91 4.81 -24.08
CA ILE A 45 11.05 4.27 -23.03
C ILE A 45 9.73 3.84 -23.67
N ASP A 46 9.32 2.60 -23.44
CA ASP A 46 7.97 2.13 -23.78
C ASP A 46 7.05 2.26 -22.56
N PRO A 47 6.31 3.37 -22.42
CA PRO A 47 5.42 3.58 -21.27
C PRO A 47 4.23 2.61 -21.27
N ILE A 48 3.83 2.10 -22.44
CA ILE A 48 2.71 1.15 -22.54
C ILE A 48 3.15 -0.21 -22.01
N ALA A 49 4.33 -0.68 -22.42
CA ALA A 49 4.88 -1.94 -21.90
C ALA A 49 5.14 -1.90 -20.39
N TYR A 50 5.68 -0.79 -19.87
CA TYR A 50 5.83 -0.59 -18.43
C TYR A 50 4.49 -0.63 -17.69
N ALA A 51 3.47 0.06 -18.20
CA ALA A 51 2.14 0.05 -17.60
C ALA A 51 1.53 -1.36 -17.59
N LEU A 52 1.61 -2.08 -18.71
CA LEU A 52 1.11 -3.45 -18.82
C LEU A 52 1.83 -4.41 -17.88
N GLU A 53 3.16 -4.33 -17.77
CA GLU A 53 3.93 -5.17 -16.84
C GLU A 53 3.55 -4.88 -15.38
N THR A 54 3.41 -3.60 -15.04
CA THR A 54 3.02 -3.19 -13.68
C THR A 54 1.61 -3.68 -13.34
N THR A 55 0.64 -3.52 -14.24
CA THR A 55 -0.72 -4.05 -14.07
C THR A 55 -0.71 -5.57 -13.96
N ARG A 56 0.03 -6.26 -14.83
CA ARG A 56 0.19 -7.72 -14.76
C ARG A 56 0.74 -8.16 -13.41
N PHE A 57 1.79 -7.51 -12.92
CA PHE A 57 2.35 -7.79 -11.59
C PHE A 57 1.30 -7.61 -10.49
N ILE A 58 0.52 -6.51 -10.53
CA ILE A 58 -0.54 -6.24 -9.56
C ILE A 58 -1.59 -7.36 -9.53
N ASP A 59 -2.07 -7.74 -10.72
CA ASP A 59 -3.17 -8.71 -10.87
C ASP A 59 -2.72 -10.14 -10.58
N GLU A 60 -1.65 -10.60 -11.22
CA GLU A 60 -1.18 -12.00 -11.12
C GLU A 60 -0.62 -12.33 -9.74
N ASN A 61 -0.13 -11.33 -8.99
CA ASN A 61 0.43 -11.52 -7.65
C ASN A 61 -0.52 -11.09 -6.53
N ALA A 62 -1.78 -10.81 -6.87
CA ALA A 62 -2.84 -10.44 -5.95
C ALA A 62 -2.42 -9.30 -4.99
N ILE A 63 -1.78 -8.26 -5.53
CA ILE A 63 -1.23 -7.15 -4.73
C ILE A 63 -2.34 -6.43 -3.94
N VAL A 64 -3.53 -6.26 -4.54
CA VAL A 64 -4.70 -5.69 -3.85
C VAL A 64 -5.11 -6.53 -2.63
N TYR A 65 -5.05 -7.87 -2.75
CA TYR A 65 -5.36 -8.76 -1.63
C TYR A 65 -4.31 -8.66 -0.52
N LYS A 66 -3.03 -8.55 -0.87
CA LYS A 66 -1.95 -8.30 0.11
C LYS A 66 -2.16 -6.98 0.85
N LEU A 67 -2.50 -5.90 0.13
CA LEU A 67 -2.86 -4.60 0.71
C LEU A 67 -4.04 -4.71 1.69
N ALA A 68 -5.09 -5.43 1.30
CA ALA A 68 -6.25 -5.67 2.18
C ALA A 68 -5.87 -6.45 3.44
N LYS A 69 -5.03 -7.49 3.30
CA LYS A 69 -4.54 -8.28 4.43
C LYS A 69 -3.69 -7.44 5.39
N MET A 70 -2.77 -6.63 4.87
CA MET A 70 -1.96 -5.74 5.70
C MET A 70 -2.83 -4.72 6.43
N ARG A 71 -3.83 -4.12 5.74
CA ARG A 71 -4.79 -3.22 6.37
C ARG A 71 -5.47 -3.90 7.55
N THR A 72 -5.96 -5.13 7.39
CA THR A 72 -6.60 -5.88 8.48
C THR A 72 -5.64 -6.11 9.65
N LEU A 73 -4.40 -6.54 9.38
CA LEU A 73 -3.40 -6.76 10.45
C LEU A 73 -3.09 -5.47 11.21
N ILE A 74 -3.03 -4.34 10.52
CA ILE A 74 -2.73 -3.02 11.12
C ILE A 74 -3.94 -2.47 11.87
N SER A 75 -5.17 -2.67 11.36
CA SER A 75 -6.38 -2.09 11.95
C SER A 75 -6.95 -2.90 13.10
N GLU A 76 -6.66 -4.20 13.18
CA GLU A 76 -7.19 -5.09 14.21
C GLU A 76 -6.91 -4.61 15.66
N PRO A 77 -5.71 -4.08 16.01
CA PRO A 77 -5.50 -3.49 17.33
C PRO A 77 -6.35 -2.23 17.58
N PHE A 78 -6.62 -1.41 16.56
CA PHE A 78 -7.45 -0.20 16.71
C PHE A 78 -8.87 -0.55 17.13
N GLU A 79 -9.48 -1.54 16.47
CA GLU A 79 -10.84 -2.01 16.79
C GLU A 79 -10.95 -2.62 18.19
N LYS A 80 -9.86 -3.17 18.73
CA LYS A 80 -9.85 -3.86 20.03
C LYS A 80 -9.52 -2.95 21.21
N GLU A 81 -8.70 -1.94 21.00
CA GLU A 81 -8.07 -1.16 22.09
C GLU A 81 -8.60 0.28 22.21
N LEU A 82 -9.18 0.81 21.13
CA LEU A 82 -9.68 2.19 21.09
C LEU A 82 -11.14 2.29 21.50
N ASP A 83 -11.47 3.41 22.14
CA ASP A 83 -12.85 3.80 22.39
C ASP A 83 -13.43 4.63 21.23
N ALA A 84 -14.70 5.03 21.35
CA ALA A 84 -15.41 5.70 20.27
C ALA A 84 -14.81 7.07 19.87
N GLU A 85 -14.29 7.84 20.84
CA GLU A 85 -13.68 9.15 20.56
C GLU A 85 -12.35 8.95 19.81
N GLU A 86 -11.55 7.97 20.23
CA GLU A 86 -10.29 7.63 19.57
C GLU A 86 -10.50 7.04 18.15
N LEU A 87 -11.55 6.26 17.94
CA LEU A 87 -11.91 5.75 16.61
C LEU A 87 -12.37 6.88 15.67
N GLU A 88 -13.13 7.85 16.17
CA GLU A 88 -13.54 9.04 15.41
C GLU A 88 -12.32 9.83 14.93
N GLU A 89 -11.29 10.02 15.77
CA GLU A 89 -10.03 10.67 15.34
C GLU A 89 -9.35 9.94 14.16
N ILE A 90 -9.41 8.61 14.13
CA ILE A 90 -8.88 7.82 13.01
C ILE A 90 -9.74 8.00 11.77
N GLU A 91 -11.06 7.94 11.91
CA GLU A 91 -12.00 8.14 10.80
C GLU A 91 -11.79 9.52 10.17
N GLU A 92 -11.72 10.58 10.97
CA GLU A 92 -11.43 11.95 10.53
C GLU A 92 -10.09 12.04 9.78
N ALA A 93 -9.05 11.37 10.25
CA ALA A 93 -7.75 11.34 9.55
C ALA A 93 -7.88 10.71 8.14
N MET A 94 -8.75 9.71 7.99
CA MET A 94 -8.98 9.00 6.73
C MET A 94 -9.89 9.77 5.75
N GLU A 95 -10.73 10.69 6.22
CA GLU A 95 -11.63 11.49 5.36
C GLU A 95 -10.88 12.31 4.30
N SER A 96 -9.63 12.68 4.59
CA SER A 96 -8.78 13.44 3.68
C SER A 96 -8.28 12.63 2.47
N ILE A 97 -8.43 11.30 2.50
CA ILE A 97 -7.92 10.42 1.45
C ILE A 97 -8.81 10.51 0.21
N LYS A 98 -8.22 10.94 -0.90
CA LYS A 98 -8.88 10.94 -2.20
C LYS A 98 -8.70 9.59 -2.88
N PHE A 99 -9.78 8.85 -3.03
CA PHE A 99 -9.79 7.61 -3.79
C PHE A 99 -9.95 7.89 -5.28
N TRP A 100 -9.35 7.04 -6.11
CA TRP A 100 -9.61 7.06 -7.54
C TRP A 100 -11.11 6.89 -7.80
N GLN A 101 -11.66 7.75 -8.65
CA GLN A 101 -13.03 7.67 -9.17
C GLN A 101 -12.96 7.44 -10.68
N ASN A 102 -14.02 6.93 -11.30
CA ASN A 102 -13.97 6.74 -12.75
C ASN A 102 -13.76 8.09 -13.44
N PRO A 103 -13.04 8.12 -14.57
CA PRO A 103 -12.90 9.35 -15.35
C PRO A 103 -14.28 9.85 -15.78
N GLY A 104 -14.70 11.01 -15.26
CA GLY A 104 -15.98 11.66 -15.58
C GLY A 104 -17.07 11.56 -14.52
N ASP A 105 -16.81 10.87 -13.39
CA ASP A 105 -17.63 10.92 -12.18
C ASP A 105 -17.36 12.18 -11.34
#